data_AF-A0A1X7TG67-F1
#
_entry.id   AF-A0A1X7TG67-F1
#
_cell.length_a   1.000
_cell.length_b   1.000
_cell.length_c   1.000
_cell.angle_alpha   90.00
_cell.angle_beta   90.00
_cell.angle_gamma   90.00
#
_symmetry.space_group_name_H-M   'P 1'
#
loop_
_entity.id
_entity.type
_entity.pdbx_description
1 polymer ?
#
loop_
_entity_poly.entity_id
_entity_poly.type
_entity_poly.pdbx_seq_one_letter_code
_entity_poly.pdbx_strand_id
1 'polypeptide(L)'
;ADGLTVRVNNELASDRAVQDKGFSVSSTSSGGTVRAKLQAIAYEHNNNTEVKCRASTDHPFQVKFSDTSRLIIQGLLASVVDLDYTFINGSSVLLTWTAPYTLDNVPITGYYIVNGLVNITTINSSTNITLTATNPDPCISNNVSVSPINDVGIGSSNNISFCYET
;
A
#
# COMPACT_ATOMS: atom_id res chain seq x y z
N ALA A 1 -22.66 4.08 28.97
CA ALA A 1 -23.39 4.16 27.69
C ALA A 1 -24.24 2.92 27.62
N ASP A 2 -25.52 3.09 27.34
CA ASP A 2 -26.50 2.01 27.23
C ASP A 2 -26.42 1.37 25.83
N GLY A 3 -26.00 2.13 24.82
CA GLY A 3 -25.69 1.65 23.48
C GLY A 3 -24.28 2.01 23.03
N LEU A 4 -23.61 1.08 22.33
CA LEU A 4 -22.38 1.31 21.59
C LEU A 4 -22.51 0.69 20.20
N THR A 5 -22.40 1.53 19.18
CA THR A 5 -22.49 1.11 17.77
C THR A 5 -21.28 1.62 17.00
N VAL A 6 -20.94 0.95 15.90
CA VAL A 6 -19.89 1.38 14.98
C VAL A 6 -20.54 1.85 13.69
N ARG A 7 -20.02 2.94 13.13
CA ARG A 7 -20.43 3.46 11.83
C ARG A 7 -19.28 3.35 10.84
N VAL A 8 -19.59 2.94 9.62
CA VAL A 8 -18.69 2.76 8.48
C VAL A 8 -19.20 3.69 7.37
N ASN A 9 -18.42 4.69 6.96
CA ASN A 9 -18.86 5.76 6.04
C ASN A 9 -20.21 6.38 6.43
N ASN A 10 -20.38 6.59 7.74
CA ASN A 10 -21.61 7.08 8.35
C ASN A 10 -22.84 6.16 8.26
N GLU A 11 -22.72 4.95 7.73
CA GLU A 11 -23.74 3.88 7.80
C GLU A 11 -23.51 3.00 9.05
N LEU A 12 -24.54 2.32 9.56
CA LEU A 12 -24.35 1.42 10.71
C LEU A 12 -23.58 0.17 10.28
N ALA A 13 -22.61 -0.28 11.06
CA ALA A 13 -21.86 -1.52 10.78
C ALA A 13 -22.74 -2.79 10.80
N SER A 14 -23.94 -2.70 11.39
CA SER A 14 -24.95 -3.75 11.37
C SER A 14 -25.85 -3.72 10.13
N ASP A 15 -25.72 -2.71 9.28
CA ASP A 15 -26.45 -2.62 8.00
C ASP A 15 -26.00 -3.75 7.06
N ARG A 16 -26.96 -4.35 6.35
CA ARG A 16 -26.69 -5.41 5.39
C ARG A 16 -25.75 -4.94 4.28
N ALA A 17 -25.91 -3.72 3.78
CA ALA A 17 -25.03 -3.18 2.73
C ALA A 17 -23.57 -3.05 3.20
N VAL A 18 -23.37 -2.76 4.49
CA VAL A 18 -22.04 -2.70 5.11
C VAL A 18 -21.49 -4.12 5.35
N GLN A 19 -22.33 -5.07 5.74
CA GLN A 19 -21.94 -6.47 5.91
C GLN A 19 -21.59 -7.18 4.59
N ASP A 20 -22.34 -6.88 3.52
CA ASP A 20 -22.10 -7.40 2.18
C ASP A 20 -20.75 -6.90 1.61
N LYS A 21 -20.26 -5.73 2.07
CA LYS A 21 -18.89 -5.23 1.81
C LYS A 21 -17.82 -5.95 2.65
N GLY A 22 -18.17 -6.92 3.49
CA GLY A 22 -17.23 -7.71 4.27
C GLY A 22 -16.90 -7.13 5.65
N PHE A 23 -17.69 -6.18 6.16
CA PHE A 23 -17.58 -5.73 7.55
C PHE A 23 -18.42 -6.62 8.48
N SER A 24 -17.95 -6.85 9.69
CA SER A 24 -18.75 -7.49 10.75
C SER A 24 -18.52 -6.78 12.06
N VAL A 25 -19.59 -6.61 12.83
CA VAL A 25 -19.54 -6.00 14.16
C VAL A 25 -20.06 -6.98 15.19
N SER A 26 -19.36 -7.07 16.31
CA SER A 26 -19.83 -7.77 17.50
C SER A 26 -19.72 -6.87 18.72
N SER A 27 -20.60 -7.06 19.68
CA SER A 27 -20.59 -6.32 20.94
C SER A 27 -20.62 -7.28 22.13
N THR A 28 -19.89 -6.91 23.19
CA THR A 28 -19.85 -7.65 24.44
C THR A 28 -20.03 -6.68 25.60
N SER A 29 -20.83 -7.07 26.58
CA SER A 29 -21.05 -6.29 27.80
C SER A 29 -20.58 -7.09 29.00
N SER A 30 -19.61 -6.56 29.74
CA SER A 30 -19.07 -7.21 30.95
C SER A 30 -18.77 -6.16 32.01
N GLY A 31 -19.27 -6.37 33.24
CA GLY A 31 -19.02 -5.48 34.38
C GLY A 31 -19.38 -4.01 34.12
N GLY A 32 -20.46 -3.72 33.40
CA GLY A 32 -20.88 -2.35 33.05
C GLY A 32 -20.08 -1.70 31.91
N THR A 33 -19.07 -2.38 31.36
CA THR A 33 -18.33 -1.93 30.17
C THR A 33 -18.90 -2.58 28.92
N VAL A 34 -19.26 -1.76 27.92
CA VAL A 34 -19.66 -2.23 26.59
C VAL A 34 -18.47 -2.07 25.64
N ARG A 35 -18.10 -3.15 24.96
CA ARG A 35 -17.05 -3.17 23.93
C ARG A 35 -17.67 -3.57 22.59
N ALA A 36 -17.35 -2.82 21.55
CA ALA A 36 -17.67 -3.19 20.17
C ALA A 36 -16.38 -3.55 19.43
N LYS A 37 -16.42 -4.63 18.65
CA LYS A 37 -15.33 -5.08 17.78
C LYS A 37 -15.81 -4.98 16.33
N LEU A 38 -15.14 -4.17 15.53
CA LEU A 38 -15.31 -4.16 14.08
C LEU A 38 -14.23 -5.06 13.46
N GLN A 39 -14.62 -5.91 12.51
CA GLN A 39 -13.72 -6.67 11.65
C GLN A 39 -14.08 -6.34 10.21
N ALA A 40 -13.08 -6.29 9.34
CA ALA A 40 -13.26 -6.03 7.91
C ALA A 40 -12.40 -7.00 7.11
N ILE A 41 -12.93 -7.52 6.01
CA ILE A 41 -12.12 -8.21 5.01
C ILE A 41 -11.37 -7.15 4.19
N ALA A 42 -10.09 -7.39 3.94
CA ALA A 42 -9.20 -6.49 3.21
C ALA A 42 -9.48 -6.54 1.70
N TYR A 43 -10.61 -5.95 1.30
CA TYR A 43 -10.93 -5.71 -0.10
C TYR A 43 -10.49 -4.31 -0.53
N GLU A 44 -10.05 -4.18 -1.78
CA GLU A 44 -9.63 -2.90 -2.37
C GLU A 44 -10.71 -1.81 -2.24
N HIS A 45 -11.97 -2.16 -2.48
CA HIS A 45 -13.10 -1.23 -2.38
C HIS A 45 -13.43 -0.77 -0.95
N ASN A 46 -12.82 -1.39 0.08
CA ASN A 46 -12.92 -0.95 1.47
C ASN A 46 -11.80 0.01 1.88
N ASN A 47 -10.83 0.27 1.01
CA ASN A 47 -9.80 1.27 1.27
C ASN A 47 -10.40 2.65 1.48
N ASN A 48 -9.72 3.49 2.26
CA ASN A 48 -10.12 4.86 2.56
C ASN A 48 -11.48 4.98 3.30
N THR A 49 -11.90 3.92 4.01
CA THR A 49 -13.19 3.89 4.73
C THR A 49 -13.11 4.63 6.06
N GLU A 50 -14.09 5.48 6.34
CA GLU A 50 -14.21 6.18 7.62
C GLU A 50 -14.93 5.34 8.66
N VAL A 51 -14.36 5.26 9.87
CA VAL A 51 -14.90 4.51 11.00
C VAL A 51 -15.07 5.43 12.20
N LYS A 52 -16.27 5.41 12.80
CA LYS A 52 -16.60 6.15 14.03
C LYS A 52 -17.39 5.27 14.99
N CYS A 53 -17.09 5.37 16.27
CA CYS A 53 -17.93 4.80 17.32
C CYS A 53 -19.01 5.82 17.71
N ARG A 54 -20.23 5.33 17.96
CA ARG A 54 -21.36 6.10 18.50
C ARG A 54 -21.79 5.46 19.81
N ALA A 55 -21.59 6.17 20.90
CA ALA A 55 -22.10 5.82 22.22
C ALA A 55 -23.40 6.59 22.49
N SER A 56 -24.39 5.93 23.10
CA SER A 56 -25.61 6.57 23.56
C SER A 56 -26.00 6.17 24.98
N THR A 57 -26.71 7.06 25.67
CA THR A 57 -27.44 6.77 26.91
C THR A 57 -28.94 6.88 26.65
N ASP A 58 -29.76 6.20 27.45
CA ASP A 58 -31.21 6.20 27.28
C ASP A 58 -31.87 7.31 28.12
N HIS A 59 -31.41 7.53 29.36
CA HIS A 59 -32.03 8.48 30.29
C HIS A 59 -30.98 9.26 31.12
N PRO A 60 -30.77 10.57 30.84
CA PRO A 60 -31.27 11.30 29.67
C PRO A 60 -30.66 10.76 28.38
N PHE A 61 -31.39 10.88 27.27
CA PHE A 61 -30.86 10.48 25.99
C PHE A 61 -29.71 11.40 25.57
N GLN A 62 -28.52 10.84 25.43
CA GLN A 62 -27.34 11.55 24.94
C GLN A 62 -26.61 10.70 23.93
N VAL A 63 -25.95 11.35 22.97
CA VAL A 63 -25.13 10.69 21.95
C VAL A 63 -23.78 11.36 21.90
N LYS A 64 -22.72 10.55 21.90
CA LYS A 64 -21.35 11.01 21.70
C LYS A 64 -20.67 10.17 20.64
N PHE A 65 -19.96 10.82 19.72
CA PHE A 65 -19.14 10.18 18.72
C PHE A 65 -17.68 10.17 19.16
N SER A 66 -16.93 9.16 18.73
CA SER A 66 -15.47 9.20 18.75
C SER A 66 -14.94 10.12 17.66
N ASP A 67 -13.62 10.36 17.69
CA ASP A 67 -12.90 10.84 16.52
C ASP A 67 -13.06 9.87 15.33
N THR A 68 -12.88 10.40 14.12
CA THR A 68 -12.89 9.61 12.88
C THR A 68 -11.57 8.88 12.74
N SER A 69 -11.62 7.56 12.57
CA SER A 69 -10.49 6.77 12.09
C SER A 69 -10.67 6.45 10.61
N ARG A 70 -9.58 6.32 9.87
CA ARG A 70 -9.60 5.96 8.44
C ARG A 70 -8.93 4.61 8.25
N LEU A 71 -9.67 3.65 7.72
CA LEU A 71 -9.17 2.33 7.36
C LEU A 71 -8.46 2.44 6.01
N ILE A 72 -7.17 2.14 6.00
CA ILE A 72 -6.35 2.03 4.79
C ILE A 72 -6.03 0.55 4.58
N ILE A 73 -6.32 0.05 3.38
CA ILE A 73 -5.94 -1.30 2.96
C ILE A 73 -4.66 -1.17 2.15
N GLN A 74 -3.60 -1.79 2.65
CA GLN A 74 -2.30 -1.79 1.99
C GLN A 74 -1.66 -3.17 2.10
N GLY A 75 -0.96 -3.56 1.04
CA GLY A 75 -0.15 -4.77 0.95
C GLY A 75 1.16 -4.46 0.21
N LEU A 76 1.92 -5.50 -0.07
CA LEU A 76 3.07 -5.37 -0.96
C LEU A 76 2.61 -4.97 -2.36
N LEU A 77 3.36 -4.07 -2.99
CA LEU A 77 3.02 -3.54 -4.30
C LEU A 77 3.30 -4.56 -5.42
N ALA A 78 2.53 -4.46 -6.50
CA ALA A 78 2.81 -5.18 -7.75
C ALA A 78 4.10 -4.69 -8.40
N SER A 79 4.63 -5.44 -9.37
CA SER A 79 5.86 -5.07 -10.07
C SER A 79 5.67 -3.82 -10.93
N VAL A 80 6.76 -3.11 -11.18
CA VAL A 80 6.78 -2.04 -12.20
C VAL A 80 6.47 -2.62 -13.58
N VAL A 81 5.88 -1.81 -14.47
CA VAL A 81 5.58 -2.18 -15.85
C VAL A 81 6.40 -1.32 -16.81
N ASP A 82 6.48 -1.72 -18.08
CA ASP A 82 7.28 -1.03 -19.11
C ASP A 82 8.73 -0.76 -18.66
N LEU A 83 9.32 -1.70 -17.92
CA LEU A 83 10.73 -1.61 -17.52
C LEU A 83 11.57 -1.69 -18.79
N ASP A 84 12.31 -0.63 -19.06
CA ASP A 84 13.13 -0.48 -20.25
C ASP A 84 14.47 0.20 -19.93
N TYR A 85 15.40 0.12 -20.86
CA TYR A 85 16.73 0.70 -20.74
C TYR A 85 17.16 1.46 -22.00
N THR A 86 17.97 2.49 -21.81
CA THR A 86 18.60 3.21 -22.91
C THR A 86 20.06 3.47 -22.58
N PHE A 87 20.97 3.16 -23.50
CA PHE A 87 22.38 3.52 -23.34
C PHE A 87 22.54 5.04 -23.44
N ILE A 88 23.14 5.64 -22.41
CA ILE A 88 23.56 7.04 -22.45
C ILE A 88 24.96 7.14 -23.06
N ASN A 89 25.83 6.18 -22.71
CA ASN A 89 27.18 6.00 -23.23
C ASN A 89 27.62 4.53 -22.99
N GLY A 90 28.82 4.17 -23.44
CA GLY A 90 29.34 2.78 -23.32
C GLY A 90 29.48 2.25 -21.88
N SER A 91 29.29 3.06 -20.84
CA SER A 91 29.36 2.64 -19.43
C SER A 91 28.17 3.04 -18.57
N SER A 92 27.15 3.68 -19.16
CA SER A 92 26.00 4.21 -18.41
C SER A 92 24.69 3.89 -19.11
N VAL A 93 23.74 3.41 -18.32
CA VAL A 93 22.40 3.01 -18.76
C VAL A 93 21.36 3.81 -17.99
N LEU A 94 20.44 4.45 -18.70
CA LEU A 94 19.22 4.98 -18.12
C LEU A 94 18.20 3.85 -18.03
N LEU A 95 17.75 3.53 -16.83
CA LEU A 95 16.57 2.68 -16.63
C LEU A 95 15.34 3.55 -16.47
N THR A 96 14.26 3.16 -17.13
CA THR A 96 12.94 3.78 -17.01
C THR A 96 11.90 2.71 -16.76
N TRP A 97 10.85 3.06 -16.03
CA TRP A 97 9.70 2.19 -15.82
C TRP A 97 8.43 3.01 -15.61
N THR A 98 7.30 2.31 -15.61
CA THR A 98 6.01 2.83 -15.19
C THR A 98 5.67 2.28 -13.81
N ALA A 99 5.27 3.17 -12.89
CA ALA A 99 4.85 2.79 -11.56
C ALA A 99 3.62 1.87 -11.59
N PRO A 100 3.52 0.85 -10.72
CA PRO A 100 2.30 0.04 -10.62
C PRO A 100 1.13 0.89 -10.12
N TYR A 101 -0.09 0.39 -10.37
CA TYR A 101 -1.29 0.90 -9.71
C TYR A 101 -1.17 0.76 -8.18
N THR A 102 -1.59 1.79 -7.45
CA THR A 102 -1.75 1.74 -6.00
C THR A 102 -3.13 2.25 -5.60
N LEU A 103 -3.61 1.79 -4.44
CA LEU A 103 -4.84 2.30 -3.85
C LEU A 103 -4.64 3.73 -3.34
N ASP A 104 -5.73 4.50 -3.28
CA ASP A 104 -5.71 5.86 -2.72
C ASP A 104 -5.07 5.88 -1.33
N ASN A 105 -4.19 6.86 -1.08
CA ASN A 105 -3.44 7.00 0.17
C ASN A 105 -2.49 5.83 0.49
N VAL A 106 -2.12 5.00 -0.49
CA VAL A 106 -1.03 4.02 -0.41
C VAL A 106 0.08 4.44 -1.37
N PRO A 107 0.94 5.40 -0.98
CA PRO A 107 1.95 5.96 -1.88
C PRO A 107 3.10 4.99 -2.10
N ILE A 108 3.73 5.11 -3.27
CA ILE A 108 5.06 4.56 -3.52
C ILE A 108 6.08 5.51 -2.90
N THR A 109 6.89 5.01 -1.98
CA THR A 109 7.91 5.78 -1.26
C THR A 109 9.30 5.67 -1.89
N GLY A 110 9.50 4.68 -2.77
CA GLY A 110 10.79 4.42 -3.40
C GLY A 110 10.77 3.23 -4.34
N TYR A 111 11.95 2.91 -4.86
CA TYR A 111 12.22 1.72 -5.64
C TYR A 111 13.51 1.04 -5.13
N TYR A 112 13.48 -0.28 -5.08
CA TYR A 112 14.60 -1.15 -4.77
C TYR A 112 15.14 -1.75 -6.07
N ILE A 113 16.40 -1.50 -6.37
CA ILE A 113 17.06 -1.94 -7.59
C ILE A 113 18.21 -2.88 -7.24
N VAL A 114 18.26 -4.04 -7.90
CA VAL A 114 19.35 -5.01 -7.76
C VAL A 114 20.00 -5.19 -9.13
N ASN A 115 21.30 -4.88 -9.24
CA ASN A 115 22.08 -5.02 -10.49
C ASN A 115 23.25 -6.02 -10.31
N GLY A 116 23.04 -7.09 -9.55
CA GLY A 116 24.02 -8.16 -9.31
C GLY A 116 25.24 -7.82 -8.44
N LEU A 117 25.69 -6.55 -8.43
CA LEU A 117 26.86 -6.06 -7.69
C LEU A 117 26.47 -5.26 -6.44
N VAL A 118 25.46 -4.39 -6.58
CA VAL A 118 25.02 -3.44 -5.56
C VAL A 118 23.50 -3.37 -5.56
N ASN A 119 22.93 -3.24 -4.37
CA ASN A 119 21.53 -2.96 -4.17
C ASN A 119 21.36 -1.45 -3.94
N ILE A 120 20.47 -0.83 -4.70
CA ILE A 120 20.20 0.61 -4.63
C ILE A 120 18.76 0.79 -4.14
N THR A 121 18.57 1.72 -3.21
CA THR A 121 17.23 2.12 -2.74
C THR A 121 17.04 3.60 -3.05
N THR A 122 16.03 3.93 -3.85
CA THR A 122 15.60 5.32 -4.03
C THR A 122 14.64 5.70 -2.91
N ILE A 123 14.66 6.96 -2.50
CA ILE A 123 13.78 7.53 -1.46
C ILE A 123 12.76 8.51 -2.07
N ASN A 124 12.42 8.31 -3.34
CA ASN A 124 11.47 9.14 -4.07
C ASN A 124 10.67 8.27 -5.07
N SER A 125 9.57 8.84 -5.56
CA SER A 125 8.69 8.19 -6.54
C SER A 125 9.17 8.34 -7.99
N SER A 126 10.42 8.76 -8.23
CA SER A 126 10.95 8.89 -9.58
C SER A 126 11.01 7.52 -10.26
N THR A 127 10.55 7.44 -11.50
CA THR A 127 10.45 6.19 -12.25
C THR A 127 11.62 5.97 -13.21
N ASN A 128 12.77 6.52 -12.86
CA ASN A 128 14.00 6.34 -13.61
C ASN A 128 15.23 6.40 -12.70
N ILE A 129 16.31 5.78 -13.14
CA ILE A 129 17.63 5.87 -12.51
C ILE A 129 18.72 5.65 -13.54
N THR A 130 19.83 6.38 -13.43
CA THR A 130 21.04 6.10 -14.20
C THR A 130 21.93 5.14 -13.43
N LEU A 131 22.26 4.01 -14.06
CA LEU A 131 23.26 3.07 -13.57
C LEU A 131 24.57 3.30 -14.32
N THR A 132 25.69 3.35 -13.58
CA THR A 132 27.03 3.49 -14.15
C THR A 132 27.89 2.31 -13.74
N ALA A 133 28.59 1.70 -14.70
CA ALA A 133 29.53 0.62 -14.47
C ALA A 133 30.97 1.07 -14.70
N THR A 134 31.89 0.59 -13.88
CA THR A 134 33.33 0.79 -14.09
C THR A 134 33.86 -0.37 -14.93
N ASN A 135 34.23 -0.10 -16.19
CA ASN A 135 34.70 -1.10 -17.16
C ASN A 135 33.68 -2.23 -17.45
N PRO A 136 32.53 -1.94 -18.06
CA PRO A 136 31.56 -2.98 -18.39
C PRO A 136 32.12 -3.95 -19.43
N ASP A 137 31.86 -5.24 -19.23
CA ASP A 137 32.14 -6.28 -20.21
C ASP A 137 30.94 -6.42 -21.17
N PRO A 138 31.11 -6.11 -22.48
CA PRO A 138 30.03 -6.21 -23.46
C PRO A 138 29.59 -7.66 -23.73
N CYS A 139 30.37 -8.67 -23.30
CA CYS A 139 30.03 -10.08 -23.46
C CYS A 139 29.22 -10.63 -22.27
N ILE A 140 29.06 -9.86 -21.20
CA ILE A 140 28.36 -10.29 -19.99
C ILE A 140 26.97 -9.66 -19.93
N SER A 141 25.95 -10.52 -19.86
CA SER A 141 24.57 -10.09 -19.61
C SER A 141 24.42 -9.59 -18.18
N ASN A 142 24.00 -8.35 -18.02
CA ASN A 142 23.63 -7.74 -16.74
C ASN A 142 22.14 -7.98 -16.55
N ASN A 143 21.73 -8.44 -15.37
CA ASN A 143 20.33 -8.62 -15.01
C ASN A 143 19.98 -7.64 -13.90
N VAL A 144 19.05 -6.73 -14.18
CA VAL A 144 18.59 -5.73 -13.24
C VAL A 144 17.16 -6.00 -12.84
N SER A 145 16.88 -6.03 -11.55
CA SER A 145 15.53 -6.10 -11.02
C SER A 145 15.11 -4.78 -10.40
N VAL A 146 13.87 -4.34 -10.63
CA VAL A 146 13.27 -3.17 -9.99
C VAL A 146 12.00 -3.58 -9.24
N SER A 147 11.93 -3.26 -7.94
CA SER A 147 10.76 -3.47 -7.08
C SER A 147 10.29 -2.13 -6.49
N PRO A 148 8.99 -1.81 -6.51
CA PRO A 148 8.47 -0.62 -5.83
C PRO A 148 8.39 -0.83 -4.31
N ILE A 149 8.45 0.26 -3.55
CA ILE A 149 8.45 0.26 -2.08
C ILE A 149 7.27 1.10 -1.57
N ASN A 150 6.58 0.61 -0.54
CA ASN A 150 5.64 1.39 0.28
C ASN A 150 5.89 1.14 1.77
N ASP A 151 4.99 1.64 2.64
CA ASP A 151 5.08 1.48 4.09
C ASP A 151 5.02 0.01 4.55
N VAL A 152 4.51 -0.91 3.72
CA VAL A 152 4.48 -2.35 4.02
C VAL A 152 5.83 -3.00 3.72
N GLY A 153 6.52 -2.56 2.66
CA GLY A 153 7.86 -3.02 2.30
C GLY A 153 8.12 -3.07 0.81
N ILE A 154 9.04 -3.95 0.41
CA ILE A 154 9.48 -4.15 -0.98
C ILE A 154 8.48 -5.04 -1.71
N GLY A 155 7.89 -4.51 -2.78
CA GLY A 155 6.96 -5.19 -3.65
C GLY A 155 7.60 -6.21 -4.60
N SER A 156 6.78 -6.71 -5.52
CA SER A 156 7.22 -7.67 -6.54
C SER A 156 8.22 -7.04 -7.51
N SER A 157 9.20 -7.80 -7.97
CA SER A 157 10.21 -7.32 -8.92
C SER A 157 9.78 -7.52 -10.37
N ASN A 158 10.23 -6.61 -11.24
CA ASN A 158 10.34 -6.85 -12.68
C ASN A 158 11.82 -6.85 -13.06
N ASN A 159 12.22 -7.69 -14.02
CA ASN A 159 13.62 -7.88 -14.39
C ASN A 159 13.84 -7.52 -15.85
N ILE A 160 15.01 -6.93 -16.15
CA ILE A 160 15.47 -6.70 -17.50
C ILE A 160 16.95 -7.08 -17.63
N SER A 161 17.31 -7.60 -18.79
CA SER A 161 18.68 -8.00 -19.08
C SER A 161 19.24 -7.28 -20.28
N PHE A 162 20.51 -6.87 -20.19
CA PHE A 162 21.23 -6.21 -21.29
C PHE A 162 22.73 -6.46 -21.23
N CYS A 163 23.39 -6.39 -22.39
CA CYS A 163 24.84 -6.34 -22.53
C CYS A 163 25.25 -4.92 -22.89
N TYR A 164 26.33 -4.39 -22.33
CA TYR A 164 26.77 -3.04 -22.66
C TYR A 164 27.23 -2.93 -24.11
N GLU A 165 26.83 -1.86 -24.80
CA GLU A 165 27.32 -1.53 -26.13
C GLU A 165 28.69 -0.83 -26.05
N THR A 166 29.61 -1.23 -26.93
CA THR A 166 30.92 -0.57 -27.13
C THR A 166 30.88 0.42 -28.27
#